data_AF-A0A519NYY7-F1
#
_entry.id   AF-A0A519NYY7-F1
#
_cell.length_a   1.000
_cell.length_b   1.000
_cell.length_c   1.000
_cell.angle_alpha   90.00
_cell.angle_beta   90.00
_cell.angle_gamma   90.00
#
_symmetry.space_group_name_H-M   'P 1'
#
loop_
_entity.id
_entity.type
_entity.pdbx_description
1 polymer ?
#
loop_
_entity_poly.entity_id
_entity_poly.type
_entity_poly.pdbx_seq_one_letter_code
_entity_poly.pdbx_strand_id
1 'polypeptide(L)'
;VQKLGLEPLARIDGGAAGGVAPRVMGVGPVPAVEKLTARLGITPRDFDVIELNEAFAAQALACTRAWGLDDDAPHVNAHGGAIAIGHPLGASGARLALTAARTLFQTGGERALATMCVGVGQGSALALAKA
;
A
#
# COMPACT_ATOMS: atom_id res chain seq x y z
N VAL A 1 -16.55 -5.39 -17.14
CA VAL A 1 -17.55 -5.03 -16.10
C VAL A 1 -18.98 -4.94 -16.66
N GLN A 2 -19.26 -4.09 -17.66
CA GLN A 2 -20.61 -3.91 -18.22
C GLN A 2 -21.27 -5.20 -18.74
N LYS A 3 -20.55 -6.02 -19.53
CA LYS A 3 -21.07 -7.30 -20.06
C LYS A 3 -21.56 -8.28 -18.98
N LEU A 4 -21.00 -8.19 -17.77
CA LEU A 4 -21.29 -9.08 -16.65
C LEU A 4 -22.12 -8.41 -15.54
N GLY A 5 -22.53 -7.14 -15.72
CA GLY A 5 -23.29 -6.39 -14.71
C GLY A 5 -22.57 -6.18 -13.37
N LEU A 6 -21.23 -6.14 -13.37
CA LEU A 6 -20.43 -5.98 -12.15
C LEU A 6 -20.22 -4.51 -11.78
N GLU A 7 -20.27 -4.20 -10.48
CA GLU A 7 -19.89 -2.91 -9.91
C GLU A 7 -18.38 -2.88 -9.62
N PRO A 8 -17.60 -2.03 -10.32
CA PRO A 8 -16.17 -1.94 -10.08
C PRO A 8 -15.88 -1.15 -8.79
N LEU A 9 -15.06 -1.72 -7.90
CA LEU A 9 -14.63 -1.03 -6.68
C LEU A 9 -13.47 -0.05 -6.93
N ALA A 10 -12.52 -0.46 -7.77
CA ALA A 10 -11.33 0.32 -8.11
C ALA A 10 -10.72 -0.19 -9.43
N ARG A 11 -9.83 0.62 -10.02
CA ARG A 11 -8.97 0.27 -11.15
C ARG A 11 -7.52 0.16 -10.67
N ILE A 12 -6.76 -0.80 -11.21
CA ILE A 12 -5.30 -0.85 -11.02
C ILE A 12 -4.65 0.25 -11.87
N ASP A 13 -3.99 1.20 -11.21
CA ASP A 13 -3.33 2.34 -11.87
C ASP A 13 -1.85 2.04 -12.14
N GLY A 14 -1.23 1.18 -11.33
CA GLY A 14 0.09 0.64 -11.61
C GLY A 14 0.70 -0.13 -10.45
N GLY A 15 1.74 -0.92 -10.75
CA GLY A 15 2.54 -1.60 -9.73
C GLY A 15 4.05 -1.45 -9.94
N ALA A 16 4.82 -1.44 -8.86
CA ALA A 16 6.28 -1.41 -8.90
C ALA A 16 6.88 -2.28 -7.79
N ALA A 17 8.12 -2.71 -8.01
CA ALA A 17 8.93 -3.40 -7.02
C ALA A 17 10.26 -2.67 -6.84
N GLY A 18 10.80 -2.76 -5.62
CA GLY A 18 12.08 -2.18 -5.21
C GLY A 18 12.93 -3.20 -4.45
N GLY A 19 14.25 -3.04 -4.51
CA GLY A 19 15.21 -3.88 -3.80
C GLY A 19 15.99 -3.07 -2.77
N VAL A 20 16.30 -3.68 -1.63
CA VAL A 20 17.14 -3.13 -0.55
C VAL A 20 18.06 -4.22 -0.01
N ALA A 21 19.03 -3.86 0.82
CA ALA A 21 19.87 -4.88 1.45
C ALA A 21 19.03 -5.79 2.37
N PRO A 22 19.24 -7.13 2.36
CA PRO A 22 18.44 -8.07 3.15
C PRO A 22 18.35 -7.72 4.65
N ARG A 23 19.44 -7.20 5.23
CA ARG A 23 19.52 -6.79 6.65
C ARG A 23 18.60 -5.62 7.03
N VAL A 24 18.04 -4.91 6.05
CA VAL A 24 17.10 -3.79 6.25
C VAL A 24 15.83 -3.99 5.42
N MET A 25 15.43 -5.24 5.18
CA MET A 25 14.28 -5.58 4.32
C MET A 25 12.98 -4.82 4.63
N GLY A 26 12.79 -4.39 5.88
CA GLY A 26 11.64 -3.62 6.32
C GLY A 26 11.42 -2.32 5.53
N VAL A 27 12.48 -1.67 5.03
CA VAL A 27 12.35 -0.43 4.22
C VAL A 27 12.15 -0.69 2.73
N GLY A 28 11.97 -1.95 2.32
CA GLY A 28 11.64 -2.32 0.94
C GLY A 28 10.50 -1.53 0.28
N PRO A 29 9.42 -1.14 1.00
CA PRO A 29 8.37 -0.29 0.46
C PRO A 29 8.86 1.05 -0.08
N VAL A 30 9.89 1.66 0.52
CA VAL A 30 10.37 3.01 0.18
C VAL A 30 10.75 3.10 -1.32
N PRO A 31 11.72 2.33 -1.84
CA PRO A 31 12.07 2.39 -3.26
C PRO A 31 10.96 1.87 -4.18
N ALA A 32 10.08 0.97 -3.69
CA ALA A 32 8.95 0.48 -4.48
C ALA A 32 7.91 1.59 -4.71
N VAL A 33 7.57 2.33 -3.66
CA VAL A 33 6.63 3.46 -3.71
C VAL A 33 7.23 4.61 -4.50
N GLU A 34 8.49 5.00 -4.25
CA GLU A 34 9.17 6.06 -5.02
C GLU A 34 9.17 5.78 -6.53
N LYS A 35 9.49 4.53 -6.92
CA LYS A 35 9.45 4.12 -8.33
C LYS A 35 8.04 4.19 -8.92
N LEU A 36 7.03 3.80 -8.14
CA LEU A 36 5.64 3.83 -8.58
C LEU A 36 5.13 5.26 -8.74
N THR A 37 5.30 6.11 -7.72
CA THR A 37 4.81 7.49 -7.70
C THR A 37 5.51 8.34 -8.75
N ALA A 38 6.82 8.16 -8.95
CA ALA A 38 7.56 8.80 -10.04
C ALA A 38 7.00 8.44 -11.42
N ARG A 39 6.64 7.16 -11.64
CA ARG A 39 6.04 6.72 -12.91
C ARG A 39 4.63 7.28 -13.13
N LEU A 40 3.87 7.46 -12.06
CA LEU A 40 2.50 8.00 -12.10
C LEU A 40 2.46 9.53 -12.07
N GLY A 41 3.59 10.21 -11.84
CA GLY A 41 3.63 11.67 -11.72
C GLY A 41 2.91 12.19 -10.47
N ILE A 42 2.91 11.41 -9.38
CA ILE A 42 2.29 11.75 -8.09
C ILE A 42 3.33 11.63 -6.97
N THR A 43 2.90 11.90 -5.74
CA THR A 43 3.67 11.78 -4.50
C THR A 43 2.98 10.81 -3.54
N PRO A 44 3.70 10.26 -2.52
CA PRO A 44 3.06 9.45 -1.49
C PRO A 44 1.92 10.14 -0.73
N ARG A 45 1.90 11.49 -0.72
CA ARG A 45 0.86 12.28 -0.05
C ARG A 45 -0.45 12.39 -0.85
N ASP A 46 -0.44 11.98 -2.12
CA ASP A 46 -1.61 12.06 -3.01
C ASP A 46 -2.55 10.84 -2.89
N PHE A 47 -2.26 9.92 -1.97
CA PHE A 47 -3.11 8.76 -1.68
C PHE A 47 -4.09 9.06 -0.54
N ASP A 48 -5.38 8.85 -0.81
CA ASP A 48 -6.45 9.01 0.19
C ASP A 48 -6.53 7.81 1.15
N VAL A 49 -5.96 6.67 0.76
CA VAL A 49 -5.91 5.43 1.53
C VAL A 49 -4.55 4.78 1.35
N ILE A 50 -3.89 4.40 2.44
CA ILE A 50 -2.62 3.67 2.43
C ILE A 50 -2.77 2.41 3.28
N GLU A 51 -2.69 1.25 2.63
CA GLU A 51 -2.58 -0.06 3.26
C GLU A 51 -1.11 -0.51 3.21
N LEU A 52 -0.39 -0.25 4.30
CA LEU A 52 0.99 -0.65 4.52
C LEU A 52 1.04 -1.91 5.39
N ASN A 53 1.61 -3.00 4.87
CA ASN A 53 1.79 -4.22 5.68
C ASN A 53 2.66 -3.94 6.90
N GLU A 54 2.14 -4.20 8.09
CA GLU A 54 2.84 -4.01 9.36
C GLU A 54 3.55 -5.30 9.80
N ALA A 55 4.55 -5.75 9.05
CA ALA A 55 5.38 -6.88 9.50
C ALA A 55 6.00 -6.60 10.88
N PHE A 56 6.38 -5.34 11.13
CA PHE A 56 6.85 -4.82 12.41
C PHE A 56 6.47 -3.34 12.50
N ALA A 57 6.15 -2.83 13.69
CA ALA A 57 5.86 -1.40 13.89
C ALA A 57 7.06 -0.51 13.49
N ALA A 58 8.28 -0.93 13.84
CA ALA A 58 9.49 -0.16 13.57
C ALA A 58 9.72 0.09 12.07
N GLN A 59 9.46 -0.90 11.20
CA GLN A 59 9.59 -0.66 9.76
C GLN A 59 8.45 0.22 9.24
N ALA A 60 7.23 0.03 9.76
CA ALA A 60 6.08 0.77 9.26
C ALA A 60 6.29 2.27 9.48
N LEU A 61 6.72 2.63 10.69
CA LEU A 61 7.15 3.98 11.05
C LEU A 61 8.32 4.48 10.21
N ALA A 62 9.31 3.63 9.89
CA ALA A 62 10.41 4.02 9.03
C ALA A 62 9.93 4.37 7.61
N CYS A 63 8.96 3.63 7.06
CA CYS A 63 8.39 3.89 5.75
C CYS A 63 7.53 5.16 5.73
N THR A 64 6.62 5.35 6.69
CA THR A 64 5.77 6.56 6.76
C THR A 64 6.61 7.82 6.89
N ARG A 65 7.63 7.81 7.75
CA ARG A 65 8.57 8.94 7.91
C ARG A 65 9.37 9.21 6.65
N ALA A 66 9.79 8.18 5.91
CA ALA A 66 10.48 8.35 4.62
C ALA A 66 9.58 9.02 3.56
N TRP A 67 8.26 8.81 3.64
CA TRP A 67 7.26 9.46 2.79
C TRP A 67 6.80 10.83 3.32
N GLY A 68 7.31 11.25 4.49
CA GLY A 68 6.93 12.49 5.15
C GLY A 68 5.51 12.47 5.72
N LEU A 69 4.94 11.29 5.97
CA LEU A 69 3.64 11.16 6.62
C LEU A 69 3.81 11.17 8.14
N ASP A 70 2.83 11.73 8.84
CA ASP A 70 2.76 11.64 10.30
C ASP A 70 2.58 10.18 10.74
N ASP A 71 3.15 9.82 11.89
CA ASP A 71 3.14 8.44 12.41
C ASP A 71 1.71 7.93 12.68
N ASP A 72 0.75 8.83 12.89
CA ASP A 72 -0.67 8.59 13.17
C ASP A 72 -1.59 9.08 12.04
N ALA A 73 -1.06 9.29 10.83
CA ALA A 73 -1.82 9.76 9.68
C ALA A 73 -3.10 8.91 9.47
N PRO A 74 -4.31 9.51 9.51
CA PRO A 74 -5.56 8.76 9.63
C PRO A 74 -5.92 7.92 8.41
N HIS A 75 -5.27 8.18 7.27
CA HIS A 75 -5.45 7.44 6.02
C HIS A 75 -4.52 6.22 5.91
N VAL A 76 -3.56 6.06 6.83
CA VAL A 76 -2.65 4.90 6.88
C VAL A 76 -3.27 3.83 7.78
N ASN A 77 -3.57 2.66 7.21
CA ASN A 77 -4.12 1.50 7.93
C ASN A 77 -5.34 1.86 8.80
N ALA A 78 -6.30 2.62 8.24
CA ALA A 78 -7.46 3.16 8.97
C ALA A 78 -8.33 2.09 9.69
N HIS A 79 -8.20 0.82 9.30
CA HIS A 79 -8.91 -0.32 9.88
C HIS A 79 -7.98 -1.27 10.66
N GLY A 80 -6.78 -0.80 11.02
CA GLY A 80 -5.71 -1.60 11.61
C GLY A 80 -4.90 -2.38 10.58
N GLY A 81 -3.82 -3.02 11.03
CA GLY A 81 -2.90 -3.74 10.16
C GLY A 81 -2.49 -5.12 10.71
N ALA A 82 -1.46 -5.68 10.09
CA ALA A 82 -1.01 -7.05 10.35
C ALA A 82 -0.56 -7.31 11.80
N ILE A 83 -0.21 -6.26 12.56
CA ILE A 83 0.06 -6.36 14.00
C ILE A 83 -1.18 -6.87 14.74
N ALA A 84 -2.37 -6.40 14.37
CA ALA A 84 -3.63 -6.77 15.02
C ALA A 84 -4.24 -8.05 14.42
N ILE A 85 -4.24 -8.17 13.09
CA ILE A 85 -5.01 -9.22 12.38
C ILE A 85 -4.16 -10.38 11.83
N GLY A 86 -2.85 -10.35 12.10
CA GLY A 86 -1.90 -11.38 11.66
C GLY A 86 -1.44 -11.23 10.21
N HIS A 87 -0.46 -12.07 9.85
CA HIS A 87 0.25 -12.00 8.57
C HIS A 87 0.39 -13.38 7.89
N PRO A 88 -0.71 -13.97 7.38
CA PRO A 88 -0.61 -15.13 6.49
C PRO A 88 0.07 -14.69 5.18
N LEU A 89 1.35 -15.03 5.02
CA LEU A 89 2.25 -14.47 3.99
C LEU A 89 1.60 -14.38 2.60
N GLY A 90 1.12 -15.50 2.06
CA GLY A 90 0.54 -15.56 0.72
C GLY A 90 -0.80 -14.82 0.55
N ALA A 91 -1.55 -14.62 1.63
CA ALA A 91 -2.86 -13.95 1.58
C ALA A 91 -2.78 -12.45 1.85
N SER A 92 -1.69 -11.96 2.44
CA SER A 92 -1.60 -10.58 2.93
C SER A 92 -1.61 -9.54 1.80
N GLY A 93 -0.97 -9.80 0.66
CA GLY A 93 -0.99 -8.88 -0.48
C GLY A 93 -2.40 -8.68 -1.05
N ALA A 94 -3.15 -9.77 -1.20
CA ALA A 94 -4.54 -9.72 -1.64
C ALA A 94 -5.44 -9.01 -0.61
N ARG A 95 -5.20 -9.24 0.70
CA ARG A 95 -5.91 -8.55 1.78
C ARG A 95 -5.71 -7.04 1.70
N LEU A 96 -4.47 -6.55 1.61
CA LEU A 96 -4.18 -5.11 1.53
C LEU A 96 -4.86 -4.47 0.31
N ALA A 97 -4.72 -5.08 -0.87
CA ALA A 97 -5.31 -4.56 -2.10
C ALA A 97 -6.85 -4.50 -2.02
N LEU A 98 -7.49 -5.54 -1.47
CA LEU A 98 -8.93 -5.57 -1.30
C LEU A 98 -9.43 -4.55 -0.26
N THR A 99 -8.76 -4.44 0.89
CA THR A 99 -9.10 -3.43 1.90
C THR A 99 -8.96 -2.03 1.31
N ALA A 100 -7.83 -1.72 0.67
CA ALA A 100 -7.61 -0.44 0.00
C ALA A 100 -8.70 -0.12 -1.02
N ALA A 101 -9.06 -1.07 -1.90
CA ALA A 101 -10.13 -0.87 -2.88
C ALA A 101 -11.50 -0.61 -2.24
N ARG A 102 -11.84 -1.36 -1.17
CA ARG A 102 -13.12 -1.20 -0.47
C ARG A 102 -13.19 0.12 0.28
N THR A 103 -12.14 0.49 1.00
CA THR A 103 -12.08 1.76 1.72
C THR A 103 -12.16 2.92 0.75
N LEU A 104 -11.41 2.89 -0.37
CA LEU A 104 -11.47 3.92 -1.41
C LEU A 104 -12.89 4.09 -1.97
N PHE A 105 -13.56 2.97 -2.29
CA PHE A 105 -14.94 2.97 -2.77
C PHE A 105 -15.93 3.53 -1.74
N GLN A 106 -15.78 3.14 -0.47
CA GLN A 106 -16.67 3.55 0.62
C GLN A 106 -16.51 5.02 1.01
N THR A 107 -15.28 5.55 0.95
CA THR A 107 -14.99 6.95 1.30
C THR A 107 -15.15 7.89 0.11
N GLY A 108 -15.23 7.36 -1.11
CA GLY A 108 -15.31 8.16 -2.34
C GLY A 108 -13.99 8.79 -2.76
N GLY A 109 -12.87 8.36 -2.19
CA GLY A 109 -11.52 8.85 -2.50
C GLY A 109 -11.10 8.54 -3.93
N GLU A 110 -9.99 9.15 -4.36
CA GLU A 110 -9.50 9.10 -5.73
C GLU A 110 -8.36 8.09 -5.92
N ARG A 111 -7.45 7.95 -4.95
CA ARG A 111 -6.31 7.02 -5.03
C ARG A 111 -6.05 6.25 -3.75
N ALA A 112 -5.62 5.00 -3.90
CA ALA A 112 -5.16 4.16 -2.79
C ALA A 112 -3.82 3.49 -3.10
N LEU A 113 -3.01 3.27 -2.07
CA LEU A 113 -1.75 2.55 -2.11
C LEU A 113 -1.85 1.28 -1.26
N ALA A 114 -1.51 0.13 -1.84
CA ALA A 114 -1.24 -1.10 -1.09
C ALA A 114 0.25 -1.45 -1.24
N THR A 115 0.99 -1.54 -0.13
CA THR A 115 2.44 -1.77 -0.18
C THR A 115 2.96 -2.62 0.97
N MET A 116 4.05 -3.36 0.73
CA MET A 116 4.63 -4.28 1.70
C MET A 116 6.12 -4.51 1.52
N CYS A 117 6.81 -4.72 2.64
CA CYS A 117 8.15 -5.28 2.66
C CYS A 117 8.12 -6.78 2.34
N VAL A 118 9.22 -7.30 1.83
CA VAL A 118 9.38 -8.71 1.49
C VAL A 118 10.74 -9.17 2.03
N GLY A 119 10.73 -10.34 2.67
CA GLY A 119 11.92 -10.98 3.20
C GLY A 119 13.04 -11.05 2.17
N VAL A 120 14.29 -11.02 2.63
CA VAL A 120 15.48 -11.02 1.77
C VAL A 120 15.67 -9.72 0.97
N GLY A 121 14.95 -8.65 1.31
CA GLY A 121 15.31 -7.29 0.87
C GLY A 121 14.59 -6.83 -0.38
N GLN A 122 13.26 -6.99 -0.43
CA GLN A 122 12.45 -6.45 -1.52
C GLN A 122 11.26 -5.68 -0.95
N GLY A 123 10.58 -4.92 -1.80
CA GLY A 123 9.28 -4.35 -1.52
C GLY A 123 8.42 -4.30 -2.78
N SER A 124 7.11 -4.24 -2.57
CA SER A 124 6.10 -4.16 -3.61
C SER A 124 5.14 -3.02 -3.31
N ALA A 125 4.71 -2.31 -4.34
CA ALA A 125 3.74 -1.23 -4.27
C ALA A 125 2.71 -1.38 -5.40
N LEU A 126 1.44 -1.21 -5.07
CA LEU A 126 0.30 -1.24 -5.98
C LEU A 126 -0.54 0.02 -5.77
N ALA A 127 -0.71 0.81 -6.82
CA ALA A 127 -1.62 1.95 -6.84
C ALA A 127 -2.96 1.50 -7.43
N LEU A 128 -4.02 1.89 -6.74
CA LEU A 128 -5.40 1.77 -7.16
C LEU A 128 -5.96 3.17 -7.35
N ALA A 129 -6.83 3.33 -8.34
CA ALA A 129 -7.59 4.55 -8.57
C ALA A 129 -9.08 4.24 -8.51
N LYS A 130 -9.88 5.27 -8.27
CA LYS A 130 -11.34 5.22 -8.43
C LYS A 130 -11.71 4.61 -9.79
N ALA A 131 -12.69 3.73 -9.75
CA ALA A 131 -13.12 2.91 -10.89
C ALA A 131 -13.56 3.73 -12.11
#